data_AF-A0A4Q3RQU2-F1
#
_entry.id   AF-A0A4Q3RQU2-F1
#
_cell.length_a   1.000
_cell.length_b   1.000
_cell.length_c   1.000
_cell.angle_alpha   90.00
_cell.angle_beta   90.00
_cell.angle_gamma   90.00
#
_symmetry.space_group_name_H-M   'P 1'
#
loop_
_entity.id
_entity.type
_entity.pdbx_description
1 polymer ?
#
loop_
_entity_poly.entity_id
_entity_poly.type
_entity_poly.pdbx_seq_one_letter_code
_entity_poly.pdbx_strand_id
1 'polypeptide(L)'
;MRKLKLLFKVFKKAGASFVDDNGMKLSASLSYYTIFSLCPILIIVMSLAGVVFGKDAVQGKIYHQINGLVGSDAALQVQQIISNIEKSQQSTGGAIIGVVLLVFGATGVFTEIQDSLN
;
A
#
# COMPACT_ATOMS: atom_id res chain seq x y z
N MET A 1 38.44 -9.56 18.55
CA MET A 1 37.66 -10.81 18.41
C MET A 1 36.40 -10.89 19.30
N ARG A 2 36.46 -10.53 20.59
CA ARG A 2 35.32 -10.65 21.52
C ARG A 2 34.10 -9.78 21.15
N LYS A 3 34.32 -8.54 20.69
CA LYS A 3 33.26 -7.62 20.22
C LYS A 3 32.53 -8.12 18.96
N LEU A 4 33.26 -8.74 18.03
CA LEU A 4 32.67 -9.30 16.80
C LEU A 4 31.72 -10.47 17.11
N LYS A 5 32.11 -11.35 18.04
CA LYS A 5 31.25 -12.45 18.52
C LYS A 5 29.99 -11.93 19.23
N LEU A 6 30.11 -10.84 19.99
CA LEU A 6 28.97 -10.18 20.64
C LEU A 6 28.01 -9.56 19.63
N LEU A 7 28.51 -8.78 18.66
CA LEU A 7 27.70 -8.22 17.57
C LEU A 7 26.95 -9.31 16.82
N PHE A 8 27.64 -10.38 16.42
CA PHE A 8 27.00 -11.50 15.74
C PHE A 8 25.91 -12.16 16.59
N LYS A 9 26.14 -12.32 17.90
CA LYS A 9 25.15 -12.89 18.83
C LYS A 9 23.92 -11.99 18.96
N VAL A 10 24.10 -10.67 18.98
CA VAL A 10 22.99 -9.70 19.02
C VAL A 10 22.20 -9.73 17.72
N PHE A 11 22.86 -9.68 16.56
CA PHE A 11 22.19 -9.79 15.26
C PHE A 11 21.42 -11.10 15.10
N LYS A 12 22.04 -12.22 15.50
CA LYS A 12 21.38 -13.54 15.46
C LYS A 12 20.15 -13.57 16.37
N LYS A 13 20.25 -13.00 17.58
CA LYS A 13 19.13 -12.94 18.52
C LYS A 13 18.02 -12.02 18.02
N ALA A 14 18.36 -10.86 17.47
CA ALA A 14 17.40 -9.93 16.88
C ALA A 14 16.66 -10.56 15.68
N GLY A 15 17.37 -11.26 14.81
CA GLY A 15 16.76 -11.96 13.68
C GLY A 15 15.83 -13.11 14.12
N ALA A 16 16.24 -13.89 15.12
CA ALA A 16 15.38 -14.92 15.70
C ALA A 16 14.12 -14.33 16.34
N SER A 17 14.27 -13.31 17.19
CA SER A 17 13.13 -12.62 17.80
C SER A 17 12.20 -11.99 16.77
N PHE A 18 12.74 -11.38 15.70
CA PHE A 18 11.92 -10.82 14.62
C PHE A 18 11.07 -11.89 13.92
N VAL A 19 11.60 -13.11 13.75
CA VAL A 19 10.84 -14.22 13.15
C VAL A 19 9.83 -14.78 14.14
N ASP A 20 10.22 -14.96 15.41
CA ASP A 20 9.34 -15.42 16.49
C ASP A 20 8.15 -14.46 16.70
N ASP A 21 8.37 -13.15 16.55
CA ASP A 21 7.36 -12.10 16.63
C ASP A 21 6.56 -11.92 15.32
N ASN A 22 6.54 -12.95 14.44
CA ASN A 22 5.84 -12.93 13.15
C ASN A 22 6.23 -11.78 12.20
N GLY A 23 7.38 -11.14 12.39
CA GLY A 23 7.78 -9.94 11.64
C GLY A 23 7.83 -10.16 10.13
N MET A 24 8.19 -11.37 9.67
CA MET A 24 8.12 -11.73 8.25
C MET A 24 6.67 -11.78 7.73
N LYS A 25 5.76 -12.44 8.47
CA LYS A 25 4.34 -12.57 8.09
C LYS A 25 3.70 -11.18 8.02
N LEU A 26 3.94 -10.34 9.03
CA LEU A 26 3.41 -8.98 9.08
C LEU A 26 3.98 -8.07 7.97
N SER A 27 5.28 -8.18 7.68
CA SER A 27 5.89 -7.42 6.58
C SER A 27 5.33 -7.83 5.21
N ALA A 28 5.11 -9.13 5.01
CA ALA A 28 4.53 -9.68 3.79
C ALA A 28 3.05 -9.27 3.64
N SER A 29 2.25 -9.38 4.70
CA SER A 29 0.84 -8.99 4.68
C SER A 29 0.68 -7.50 4.44
N LEU A 30 1.45 -6.65 5.13
CA LEU A 30 1.44 -5.21 4.92
C LEU A 30 1.76 -4.85 3.46
N SER A 31 2.78 -5.46 2.87
CA SER A 31 3.15 -5.23 1.47
C SER A 31 2.06 -5.68 0.50
N TYR A 32 1.51 -6.89 0.71
CA TYR A 32 0.43 -7.45 -0.09
C TYR A 32 -0.80 -6.53 -0.06
N TYR A 33 -1.31 -6.24 1.14
CA TYR A 33 -2.50 -5.42 1.27
C TYR A 33 -2.28 -3.98 0.78
N THR A 34 -1.09 -3.40 0.92
CA THR A 34 -0.79 -2.06 0.39
C THR A 34 -0.90 -2.04 -1.13
N ILE A 35 -0.24 -2.98 -1.83
CA ILE A 35 -0.25 -3.04 -3.29
C ILE A 35 -1.66 -3.33 -3.81
N PHE A 36 -2.36 -4.30 -3.21
CA PHE A 36 -3.70 -4.68 -3.66
C PHE A 36 -4.79 -3.64 -3.30
N SER A 37 -4.59 -2.82 -2.26
CA SER A 37 -5.50 -1.73 -1.90
C SER A 37 -5.28 -0.46 -2.74
N LEU A 38 -4.14 -0.35 -3.45
CA LEU A 38 -3.77 0.85 -4.21
C LEU A 38 -4.82 1.21 -5.26
N CYS A 39 -5.25 0.24 -6.08
CA CYS A 39 -6.28 0.48 -7.11
C CYS A 39 -7.63 0.93 -6.51
N PRO A 40 -8.22 0.22 -5.53
CA PRO A 40 -9.43 0.67 -4.83
C PRO A 40 -9.33 2.10 -4.25
N ILE A 41 -8.21 2.42 -3.59
CA ILE A 41 -7.99 3.75 -3.02
C ILE A 41 -7.95 4.81 -4.13
N LEU A 42 -7.22 4.56 -5.22
CA LEU A 42 -7.14 5.49 -6.35
C LEU A 42 -8.51 5.71 -7.01
N ILE A 43 -9.34 4.67 -7.16
CA ILE A 43 -10.72 4.83 -7.68
C ILE A 43 -11.52 5.78 -6.79
N ILE A 44 -11.44 5.62 -5.47
CA ILE A 44 -12.16 6.46 -4.50
C ILE A 44 -11.63 7.90 -4.55
N VAL A 45 -10.32 8.10 -4.50
CA VAL A 45 -9.69 9.42 -4.57
C VAL A 45 -10.06 10.12 -5.87
N MET A 46 -9.96 9.45 -7.02
CA MET A 46 -10.34 10.00 -8.32
C MET A 46 -11.82 10.33 -8.40
N SER A 47 -12.70 9.51 -7.79
CA SER A 47 -14.14 9.75 -7.78
C SER A 47 -14.53 10.94 -6.91
N LEU A 48 -13.94 11.07 -5.71
CA LEU A 48 -14.26 12.13 -4.77
C LEU A 48 -13.58 13.46 -5.14
N ALA A 49 -12.27 13.42 -5.39
CA ALA A 49 -11.51 14.62 -5.71
C ALA A 49 -11.79 15.10 -7.15
N GLY A 50 -12.09 14.19 -8.08
CA GLY A 50 -12.40 14.56 -9.47
C GLY A 50 -13.66 15.40 -9.61
N VAL A 51 -14.64 15.26 -8.69
CA VAL A 51 -15.84 16.10 -8.63
C VAL A 51 -15.50 17.54 -8.22
N VAL A 52 -14.51 17.73 -7.36
CA VAL A 52 -14.15 19.04 -6.80
C VAL A 52 -13.09 19.76 -7.65
N PHE A 53 -12.07 19.02 -8.12
CA PHE A 53 -10.89 19.58 -8.76
C PHE A 53 -10.81 19.31 -10.27
N GLY A 54 -11.67 18.44 -10.82
CA GLY A 54 -11.56 17.92 -12.18
C GLY A 54 -10.58 16.75 -12.29
N LYS A 55 -10.87 15.78 -13.15
CA LYS A 55 -10.13 14.51 -13.25
C LYS A 55 -8.66 14.70 -13.60
N ASP A 56 -8.37 15.51 -14.63
CA ASP A 56 -7.01 15.78 -15.11
C ASP A 56 -6.12 16.42 -14.03
N ALA A 57 -6.70 17.32 -13.22
CA ALA A 57 -5.98 17.99 -12.14
C ALA A 57 -5.58 17.01 -11.03
N VAL A 58 -6.46 16.05 -10.71
CA VAL A 58 -6.19 15.03 -9.68
C VAL A 58 -5.12 14.07 -10.15
N GLN A 59 -5.14 13.63 -11.41
CA GLN A 59 -4.13 12.73 -11.96
C GLN A 59 -2.71 13.33 -11.85
N GLY A 60 -2.53 14.58 -12.28
CA GLY A 60 -1.24 15.27 -12.19
C GLY A 60 -0.75 15.46 -10.74
N LYS A 61 -1.66 15.80 -9.82
CA LYS A 61 -1.35 15.93 -8.38
C LYS A 61 -0.87 14.62 -7.77
N ILE A 62 -1.55 13.50 -8.07
CA ILE A 62 -1.18 12.18 -7.54
C ILE A 62 0.21 11.78 -8.03
N TYR A 63 0.52 11.97 -9.31
CA TYR A 63 1.85 11.67 -9.85
C TYR A 63 2.94 12.41 -9.09
N HIS A 64 2.81 13.74 -8.92
CA HIS A 64 3.81 14.53 -8.22
C HIS A 64 4.00 14.08 -6.77
N GLN A 65 2.91 13.72 -6.08
CA GLN A 65 2.99 13.25 -4.71
C GLN A 65 3.71 11.91 -4.60
N ILE A 66 3.39 10.95 -5.47
CA ILE A 66 4.02 9.64 -5.47
C ILE A 66 5.48 9.73 -5.91
N ASN A 67 5.79 10.55 -6.91
CA ASN A 67 7.16 10.78 -7.36
C ASN A 67 8.03 11.35 -6.22
N GLY A 68 7.49 12.27 -5.41
CA GLY A 68 8.21 12.82 -4.26
C GLY A 68 8.46 11.83 -3.12
N LEU A 69 7.68 10.73 -3.05
CA LEU A 69 7.78 9.73 -1.98
C LEU A 69 8.62 8.51 -2.36
N VAL A 70 8.45 8.01 -3.58
CA VAL A 70 9.00 6.72 -4.03
C VAL A 70 9.79 6.81 -5.34
N GLY A 71 9.89 7.99 -5.95
CA GLY A 71 10.65 8.22 -7.18
C GLY A 71 9.87 7.98 -8.47
N SER A 72 10.52 8.25 -9.60
CA SER A 72 9.89 8.33 -10.93
C SER A 72 9.31 7.01 -11.40
N ASP A 73 10.02 5.90 -11.20
CA ASP A 73 9.64 4.61 -11.78
C ASP A 73 8.37 4.05 -11.15
N ALA A 74 8.25 4.17 -9.82
CA ALA A 74 7.04 3.79 -9.10
C ALA A 74 5.88 4.74 -9.44
N ALA A 75 6.15 6.05 -9.55
CA ALA A 75 5.14 7.02 -9.93
C ALA A 75 4.57 6.78 -11.34
N LEU A 76 5.42 6.38 -12.30
CA LEU A 76 4.99 6.02 -13.65
C LEU A 76 4.06 4.80 -13.65
N GLN A 77 4.36 3.78 -12.84
CA GLN A 77 3.49 2.60 -12.70
C GLN A 77 2.11 2.99 -12.14
N VAL A 78 2.08 3.84 -11.11
CA VAL A 78 0.80 4.32 -10.56
C VAL A 78 0.06 5.19 -11.56
N GLN A 79 0.74 6.01 -12.34
CA GLN A 79 0.09 6.80 -13.38
C GLN A 79 -0.51 5.94 -14.49
N GLN A 80 0.13 4.82 -14.86
CA GLN A 80 -0.47 3.84 -15.78
C GLN A 80 -1.74 3.22 -15.20
N ILE A 81 -1.74 2.87 -13.90
CA ILE A 81 -2.95 2.38 -13.21
C ILE A 81 -4.07 3.41 -13.29
N ILE A 82 -3.79 4.69 -12.99
CA ILE A 82 -4.79 5.77 -13.05
C ILE A 82 -5.31 5.94 -14.49
N SER A 83 -4.44 5.95 -15.49
CA SER A 83 -4.86 6.06 -16.90
C SER A 83 -5.77 4.91 -17.32
N ASN A 84 -5.51 3.69 -16.84
CA ASN A 84 -6.37 2.54 -17.09
C ASN A 84 -7.73 2.68 -16.39
N ILE A 85 -7.75 3.22 -15.17
CA ILE A 85 -8.99 3.49 -14.43
C ILE A 85 -9.84 4.52 -15.18
N GLU A 86 -9.25 5.60 -15.71
CA GLU A 86 -9.99 6.63 -16.45
C GLU A 86 -10.54 6.15 -17.79
N LYS A 87 -9.78 5.30 -18.50
CA LYS A 87 -10.24 4.67 -19.75
C LYS A 87 -11.40 3.72 -19.52
N SER A 88 -11.43 3.03 -18.38
CA SER A 88 -12.62 2.31 -17.95
C SER A 88 -13.68 3.35 -17.57
N GLN A 89 -14.88 3.30 -18.14
CA GLN A 89 -15.93 4.25 -17.76
C GLN A 89 -16.13 4.15 -16.24
N GLN A 90 -15.75 5.22 -15.52
CA GLN A 90 -15.80 5.29 -14.06
C GLN A 90 -17.27 5.27 -13.63
N SER A 91 -17.84 4.08 -13.52
CA SER A 91 -19.24 3.84 -13.19
C SER A 91 -19.43 3.78 -11.68
N THR A 92 -20.62 4.15 -11.21
CA THR A 92 -21.01 4.01 -9.79
C THR A 92 -20.76 2.60 -9.27
N GLY A 93 -20.93 1.56 -10.11
CA GLY A 93 -20.63 0.18 -9.78
C GLY A 93 -19.15 -0.07 -9.47
N GLY A 94 -18.24 0.52 -10.27
CA GLY A 94 -16.79 0.42 -10.03
C GLY A 94 -16.37 1.06 -8.70
N ALA A 95 -16.97 2.19 -8.34
CA ALA A 95 -16.72 2.84 -7.05
C ALA A 95 -17.20 1.97 -5.86
N ILE A 96 -18.39 1.35 -5.97
CA ILE A 96 -18.91 0.45 -4.94
C ILE A 96 -17.99 -0.77 -4.76
N ILE A 97 -17.57 -1.40 -5.87
CA ILE A 97 -16.63 -2.53 -5.83
C ILE A 97 -15.31 -2.11 -5.17
N GLY A 98 -14.81 -0.93 -5.51
CA GLY A 98 -13.61 -0.36 -4.89
C GLY A 98 -13.76 -0.21 -3.37
N VAL A 99 -14.87 0.36 -2.89
CA VAL A 99 -15.14 0.50 -1.45
C VAL A 99 -15.17 -0.86 -0.76
N VAL A 100 -15.86 -1.84 -1.34
CA VAL A 100 -15.94 -3.20 -0.80
C VAL A 100 -14.54 -3.81 -0.68
N LEU A 101 -13.76 -3.81 -1.78
CA LEU A 101 -12.40 -4.34 -1.79
C LEU A 101 -11.49 -3.65 -0.77
N LEU A 102 -11.61 -2.33 -0.62
CA LEU A 102 -10.84 -1.56 0.37
C LEU A 102 -11.20 -1.99 1.79
N VAL A 103 -12.48 -2.12 2.13
CA VAL A 103 -12.91 -2.55 3.46
C VAL A 103 -12.36 -3.95 3.79
N PHE A 104 -12.44 -4.89 2.84
CA PHE A 104 -11.87 -6.22 3.02
C PHE A 104 -10.34 -6.19 3.20
N GLY A 105 -9.63 -5.43 2.36
CA GLY A 105 -8.18 -5.28 2.43
C GLY A 105 -7.72 -4.65 3.75
N ALA A 106 -8.36 -3.54 4.16
CA ALA A 106 -8.06 -2.84 5.40
C ALA A 106 -8.36 -3.71 6.63
N THR A 107 -9.45 -4.48 6.61
CA THR A 107 -9.76 -5.44 7.68
C THR A 107 -8.70 -6.53 7.77
N GLY A 108 -8.26 -7.08 6.62
CA GLY A 108 -7.18 -8.07 6.59
C GLY A 108 -5.86 -7.58 7.20
N VAL A 109 -5.46 -6.34 6.89
CA VAL A 109 -4.28 -5.70 7.53
C VAL A 109 -4.46 -5.62 9.05
N PHE A 110 -5.63 -5.15 9.50
CA PHE A 110 -5.88 -4.94 10.92
C PHE A 110 -5.90 -6.27 11.70
N THR A 111 -6.48 -7.32 11.11
CA THR A 111 -6.43 -8.68 11.68
C THR A 111 -4.99 -9.18 11.80
N GLU A 112 -4.17 -9.01 10.76
CA GLU A 112 -2.76 -9.42 10.80
C GLU A 112 -1.93 -8.66 11.86
N ILE A 113 -2.22 -7.36 12.06
CA ILE A 113 -1.63 -6.59 13.15
C ILE A 113 -2.08 -7.12 14.51
N GLN A 114 -3.38 -7.40 14.69
CA GLN A 114 -3.94 -7.89 15.94
C GLN A 114 -3.39 -9.29 16.30
N ASP A 115 -3.26 -10.18 15.32
CA ASP A 115 -2.66 -11.51 15.48
C ASP A 115 -1.17 -11.45 15.83
N SER A 116 -0.49 -10.36 15.48
CA SER A 116 0.94 -10.18 15.79
C SER A 116 1.17 -9.56 17.18
N LEU A 117 0.15 -8.90 17.75
CA LEU A 117 0.21 -8.27 19.07
C LEU A 117 -0.28 -9.18 20.20
N ASN A 118 -1.11 -10.19 19.88
CA ASN A 118 -1.67 -11.16 20.82
C ASN A 118 -0.84 -12.45 20.86
#